data_AF-A0A2U3RRI6-F1
#
_entry.id   AF-A0A2U3RRI6-F1
#
_cell.length_a   1.000
_cell.length_b   1.000
_cell.length_c   1.000
_cell.angle_alpha   90.00
_cell.angle_beta   90.00
_cell.angle_gamma   90.00
#
_symmetry.space_group_name_H-M   'P 1'
#
loop_
_entity.id
_entity.type
_entity.pdbx_description
1 polymer ?
#
loop_
_entity_poly.entity_id
_entity_poly.type
_entity_poly.pdbx_seq_one_letter_code
_entity_poly.pdbx_strand_id
1 'polypeptide(L)'
;MITDTGYQGIQKIHNNSELPKKKSKKNPLTKNDKKNNHRLAVARVVNENVIGILKRFKIIADKYRNRRKRFSLRFNLISGIYNFELP
;
A
#
# COMPACT_ATOMS: atom_id res chain seq x y z
N MET A 1 4.09 8.15 6.02
CA MET A 1 3.46 7.29 4.99
C MET A 1 3.43 5.86 5.50
N ILE A 2 2.25 5.23 5.58
CA ILE A 2 2.14 3.82 5.98
C ILE A 2 2.35 2.97 4.74
N THR A 3 3.36 2.12 4.75
CA THR A 3 3.82 1.39 3.55
C THR A 3 3.82 -0.10 3.81
N ASP A 4 3.61 -0.94 2.79
CA ASP A 4 3.67 -2.39 2.95
C ASP A 4 5.10 -2.90 3.22
N THR A 5 5.24 -4.08 3.83
CA THR A 5 6.51 -4.81 3.93
C THR A 5 7.24 -5.01 2.60
N GLY A 6 6.52 -5.05 1.47
CA GLY A 6 7.12 -5.09 0.13
C GLY A 6 7.96 -3.86 -0.22
N TYR A 7 7.80 -2.74 0.48
CA TYR A 7 8.59 -1.52 0.33
C TYR A 7 9.78 -1.47 1.29
N GLN A 8 10.34 -2.63 1.64
CA GLN A 8 11.50 -2.70 2.52
C GLN A 8 12.66 -1.85 1.95
N GLY A 9 13.17 -0.92 2.75
CA GLY A 9 14.22 0.02 2.33
C GLY A 9 13.71 1.38 1.83
N ILE A 10 12.38 1.59 1.73
CA ILE A 10 11.81 2.90 1.36
C ILE A 10 12.20 4.01 2.34
N GLN A 11 12.53 3.67 3.58
CA GLN A 11 13.06 4.59 4.58
C GLN A 11 14.32 5.32 4.13
N LYS A 12 15.10 4.77 3.19
CA LYS A 12 16.29 5.45 2.62
C LYS A 12 15.94 6.61 1.68
N ILE A 13 14.73 6.58 1.11
CA ILE A 13 14.24 7.57 0.14
C ILE A 13 13.24 8.50 0.84
N HIS A 14 12.47 7.97 1.78
CA HIS A 14 11.44 8.68 2.52
C HIS A 14 11.52 8.32 4.00
N ASN A 15 12.20 9.16 4.79
CA ASN A 15 12.50 8.94 6.21
C ASN A 15 11.23 8.75 7.07
N ASN A 16 10.12 9.41 6.70
CA ASN A 16 8.86 9.37 7.45
C ASN A 16 7.95 8.19 7.05
N SER A 17 8.55 7.06 6.66
CA SER A 17 7.83 5.84 6.26
C SER A 17 7.69 4.87 7.43
N GLU A 18 6.44 4.58 7.79
CA GLU A 18 6.12 3.61 8.83
C GLU A 18 5.95 2.21 8.22
N LEU A 19 6.88 1.32 8.54
CA LEU A 19 6.88 -0.09 8.15
C LEU A 19 6.68 -0.97 9.40
N PRO A 20 5.89 -2.05 9.31
CA PRO A 20 5.77 -3.01 10.38
C PRO A 20 7.09 -3.77 10.52
N LYS A 21 7.45 -4.04 11.76
CA LYS A 21 8.67 -4.76 12.09
C LYS A 21 8.50 -6.24 11.74
N LYS A 22 9.41 -6.77 10.94
CA LYS A 22 9.44 -8.20 10.58
C LYS A 22 10.13 -9.00 11.70
N LYS A 23 9.57 -10.15 12.05
CA LYS A 23 10.25 -11.11 12.93
C LYS A 23 11.41 -11.79 12.20
N SER A 24 12.51 -12.07 12.88
CA SER A 24 13.57 -12.96 12.37
C SER A 24 13.87 -14.06 13.39
N LYS A 25 14.56 -15.13 12.97
CA LYS A 25 14.91 -16.26 13.85
C LYS A 25 15.69 -15.82 15.09
N LYS A 26 16.56 -14.80 14.95
CA LYS A 26 17.39 -14.27 16.04
C LYS A 26 16.75 -13.06 16.75
N ASN A 27 15.81 -12.37 16.09
CA ASN A 27 15.16 -11.17 16.62
C ASN A 27 13.64 -11.35 16.62
N PRO A 28 13.07 -11.96 17.67
CA PRO A 28 11.62 -12.07 17.84
C PRO A 28 10.99 -10.69 18.10
N LEU A 29 9.68 -10.57 17.83
CA LEU A 29 8.94 -9.34 18.08
C LEU A 29 8.65 -9.18 19.58
N THR A 30 8.99 -8.02 20.12
CA THR A 30 8.61 -7.65 21.48
C THR A 30 7.09 -7.39 21.56
N LYS A 31 6.53 -7.31 22.77
CA LYS A 31 5.12 -6.95 22.96
C LYS A 31 4.80 -5.58 22.35
N ASN A 32 5.71 -4.61 22.49
CA ASN A 32 5.54 -3.28 21.92
C ASN A 32 5.58 -3.29 20.38
N ASP A 33 6.48 -4.08 19.78
CA ASP A 33 6.53 -4.25 18.33
C ASP A 33 5.22 -4.82 17.78
N LYS A 34 4.63 -5.80 18.48
CA LYS A 34 3.33 -6.37 18.10
C LYS A 34 2.20 -5.33 18.18
N LYS A 35 2.15 -4.52 19.24
CA LYS A 35 1.16 -3.45 19.40
C LYS A 35 1.29 -2.39 18.28
N ASN A 36 2.51 -2.00 17.95
CA ASN A 36 2.78 -1.07 16.85
C ASN A 36 2.40 -1.67 15.49
N ASN A 37 2.77 -2.92 15.23
CA ASN A 37 2.37 -3.61 13.99
C ASN A 37 0.85 -3.72 13.87
N HIS A 38 0.13 -3.95 14.98
CA HIS A 38 -1.33 -3.96 15.00
C HIS A 38 -1.92 -2.59 14.64
N ARG A 39 -1.41 -1.50 15.23
CA ARG A 39 -1.81 -0.12 14.88
C ARG A 39 -1.62 0.15 13.39
N LEU A 40 -0.47 -0.26 12.83
CA LEU A 40 -0.17 -0.12 11.41
C LEU A 40 -1.12 -0.95 10.54
N ALA A 41 -1.44 -2.18 10.95
CA ALA A 41 -2.37 -3.04 10.22
C ALA A 41 -3.78 -2.42 10.17
N VAL A 42 -4.29 -1.92 11.29
CA VAL A 42 -5.60 -1.23 11.34
C VAL A 42 -5.63 -0.04 10.39
N ALA A 43 -4.60 0.79 10.40
CA ALA A 43 -4.54 1.96 9.52
C ALA A 43 -4.41 1.59 8.03
N ARG A 44 -3.87 0.41 7.70
CA ARG A 44 -3.78 -0.06 6.30
C ARG A 44 -5.09 -0.57 5.73
N VAL A 45 -6.04 -1.01 6.55
CA VAL A 45 -7.33 -1.54 6.08
C VAL A 45 -8.01 -0.55 5.14
N VAL A 46 -7.94 0.75 5.43
CA VAL A 46 -8.47 1.80 4.57
C VAL A 46 -7.80 1.79 3.18
N ASN A 47 -6.47 1.69 3.14
CA ASN A 47 -5.73 1.62 1.88
C ASN A 47 -6.06 0.34 1.10
N GLU A 48 -6.21 -0.80 1.79
CA GLU A 48 -6.58 -2.07 1.17
C GLU A 48 -7.98 -2.01 0.56
N ASN A 49 -8.93 -1.36 1.22
CA ASN A 49 -10.27 -1.13 0.70
C ASN A 49 -10.23 -0.29 -0.59
N VAL A 50 -9.46 0.81 -0.59
CA VAL A 50 -9.28 1.64 -1.80
C VAL A 50 -8.63 0.84 -2.93
N ILE A 51 -7.57 0.07 -2.65
CA ILE A 51 -6.94 -0.81 -3.64
C ILE A 51 -7.93 -1.84 -4.17
N GLY A 52 -8.78 -2.39 -3.30
CA GLY A 52 -9.85 -3.33 -3.68
C GLY A 52 -10.84 -2.71 -4.66
N ILE A 53 -11.23 -1.45 -4.43
CA ILE A 53 -12.12 -0.71 -5.34
C ILE A 53 -11.41 -0.43 -6.67
N LEU A 54 -10.15 0.02 -6.65
CA LEU A 54 -9.36 0.23 -7.87
C LEU A 54 -9.19 -1.06 -8.68
N LYS A 55 -9.07 -2.22 -8.02
CA LYS A 55 -9.01 -3.53 -8.68
C LYS A 55 -10.35 -4.01 -9.24
N ARG A 56 -11.46 -3.30 -9.04
CA ARG A 56 -12.70 -3.57 -9.81
C ARG A 56 -12.52 -3.25 -11.29
N PHE A 57 -11.67 -2.27 -11.60
CA PHE A 57 -11.30 -1.94 -12.96
C PHE A 57 -10.35 -3.03 -13.51
N LYS A 58 -10.80 -3.81 -14.50
CA LYS A 58 -10.04 -4.92 -15.09
C LYS A 58 -8.67 -4.52 -15.65
N ILE A 59 -8.52 -3.27 -16.08
CA ILE A 59 -7.23 -2.71 -16.51
C ILE A 59 -6.17 -2.70 -15.40
N ILE A 60 -6.58 -2.64 -14.13
CA ILE A 60 -5.72 -2.71 -12.93
C ILE A 60 -5.67 -4.14 -12.38
N ALA A 61 -6.80 -4.86 -12.42
CA ALA A 61 -6.92 -6.21 -11.85
C ALA A 61 -6.11 -7.27 -12.61
N ASP A 62 -6.17 -7.21 -13.94
CA ASP A 62 -5.60 -8.22 -14.81
C ASP A 62 -4.20 -7.82 -15.28
N LYS A 63 -3.52 -8.75 -15.99
CA LYS A 63 -2.23 -8.47 -16.60
C LYS A 63 -2.35 -7.26 -17.54
N TYR A 64 -1.63 -6.19 -17.25
CA TYR A 64 -1.66 -4.98 -18.07
C TYR A 64 -1.06 -5.23 -19.46
N ARG A 65 -1.90 -5.24 -20.50
CA ARG A 65 -1.52 -5.49 -21.91
C ARG A 65 -1.24 -4.22 -22.74
N ASN A 66 -1.30 -3.04 -22.13
CA ASN A 66 -1.17 -1.76 -22.82
C ASN A 66 0.25 -1.17 -22.72
N ARG A 67 0.53 -0.08 -23.48
CA ARG A 67 1.83 0.61 -23.41
C ARG A 67 2.11 1.12 -21.99
N ARG A 68 3.21 0.64 -21.39
CA ARG A 68 3.61 0.96 -20.00
C ARG A 68 3.83 2.46 -19.75
N LYS A 69 4.28 3.22 -20.76
CA LYS A 69 4.52 4.68 -20.66
C LYS A 69 3.28 5.47 -20.17
N ARG A 70 2.06 4.98 -20.42
CA ARG A 70 0.81 5.64 -19.99
C ARG A 70 0.11 4.96 -18.81
N PHE A 71 0.74 3.95 -18.19
CA PHE A 71 0.14 3.24 -17.05
C PHE A 71 -0.18 4.19 -15.90
N SER A 72 0.80 5.01 -15.48
CA SER A 72 0.61 5.98 -14.39
C SER A 72 -0.50 6.97 -14.69
N LEU A 73 -0.58 7.51 -15.92
CA LEU A 73 -1.68 8.41 -16.31
C LEU A 73 -3.05 7.72 -16.14
N ARG A 74 -3.21 6.50 -16.64
CA ARG A 74 -4.47 5.76 -16.53
C ARG A 74 -4.83 5.43 -15.09
N PHE A 75 -3.85 5.01 -14.31
CA PHE A 75 -4.03 4.74 -12.89
C PHE A 75 -4.46 6.01 -12.14
N ASN A 76 -3.81 7.15 -12.40
CA ASN A 76 -4.14 8.43 -11.79
C ASN A 76 -5.54 8.91 -12.16
N LEU A 77 -5.97 8.72 -13.40
CA LEU A 77 -7.33 9.08 -13.84
C LEU A 77 -8.39 8.22 -13.14
N ILE A 78 -8.18 6.91 -13.03
CA ILE A 78 -9.11 6.01 -12.32
C ILE A 78 -9.19 6.38 -10.84
N SER A 79 -8.05 6.61 -10.19
CA SER A 79 -8.00 7.08 -8.80
C SER A 79 -8.67 8.45 -8.64
N GLY A 80 -8.51 9.34 -9.62
CA GLY A 80 -9.16 10.66 -9.62
C GLY A 80 -10.69 10.56 -9.70
N ILE A 81 -11.22 9.67 -10.55
CA ILE A 81 -12.66 9.41 -10.64
C ILE A 81 -13.17 8.85 -9.31
N TYR A 82 -12.49 7.85 -8.74
CA TYR A 82 -12.85 7.30 -7.44
C TYR A 82 -12.89 8.38 -6.35
N ASN A 83 -11.86 9.24 -6.30
CA ASN A 83 -11.81 10.33 -5.32
C ASN A 83 -12.90 11.38 -5.53
N PHE A 84 -13.37 11.59 -6.76
CA PHE A 84 -14.47 12.50 -7.07
C PHE A 84 -15.83 11.92 -6.65
N GLU A 85 -16.00 10.60 -6.71
CA GLU A 85 -17.22 9.90 -6.28
C GLU A 85 -17.27 9.66 -4.76
N LEU A 86 -16.21 9.97 -4.02
CA LEU A 86 -16.23 9.91 -2.56
C LEU A 86 -17.12 11.03 -2.00
N PRO A 87 -18.05 10.71 -1.08
CA PRO A 87 -18.90 11.70 -0.43
C PRO A 87 -18.13 12.63 0.51
#